data_AF-A0A318DMV6-F1
#
_entry.id   AF-A0A318DMV6-F1
#
_cell.length_a   1.000
_cell.length_b   1.000
_cell.length_c   1.000
_cell.angle_alpha   90.00
_cell.angle_beta   90.00
_cell.angle_gamma   90.00
#
_symmetry.space_group_name_H-M   'P 1'
#
loop_
_entity.id
_entity.type
_entity.pdbx_description
1 polymer ?
#
loop_
_entity_poly.entity_id
_entity_poly.type
_entity_poly.pdbx_seq_one_letter_code
_entity_poly.pdbx_strand_id
1 'polypeptide(L)'
;MKSVPPLIMLCMGVASIAACDDHRAAQDARHAPAASANTAPTHSFVVGTLAENDGDKELQGCTTSLVEIGAGASAGDTFRESSSATEGVGFIRVDGELIRLTLVHAESQADGVTLDFEDATHTLRVVEEVKAGETNENSDSTALSGSLTITYRGVARTLRVEGGTAC
;
A
#
# COMPACT_ATOMS: atom_id res chain seq x y z
N MET A 1 -33.92 -37.18 35.72
CA MET A 1 -32.49 -37.01 36.06
C MET A 1 -32.37 -35.91 37.12
N LYS A 2 -31.19 -35.72 37.75
CA LYS A 2 -31.02 -35.13 39.10
C LYS A 2 -31.47 -33.67 39.27
N SER A 3 -31.87 -33.37 40.52
CA SER A 3 -32.21 -32.05 41.06
C SER A 3 -31.07 -31.44 41.88
N VAL A 4 -30.96 -30.10 41.81
CA VAL A 4 -30.68 -29.12 42.90
C VAL A 4 -29.22 -28.99 43.45
N PRO A 5 -28.74 -27.75 43.71
CA PRO A 5 -27.40 -27.41 44.24
C PRO A 5 -27.50 -27.07 45.77
N PRO A 6 -26.70 -26.18 46.40
CA PRO A 6 -25.33 -25.69 46.16
C PRO A 6 -24.39 -26.02 47.35
N LEU A 7 -23.14 -25.54 47.33
CA LEU A 7 -22.29 -25.54 48.53
C LEU A 7 -21.47 -24.24 48.68
N ILE A 8 -21.80 -23.47 49.71
CA ILE A 8 -20.95 -22.39 50.26
C ILE A 8 -20.48 -22.89 51.62
N MET A 9 -19.17 -22.94 51.87
CA MET A 9 -18.65 -22.97 53.24
C MET A 9 -17.27 -22.34 53.34
N LEU A 10 -17.12 -21.42 54.30
CA LEU A 10 -15.86 -20.76 54.65
C LEU A 10 -14.88 -21.75 55.29
N CYS A 11 -13.58 -21.44 55.19
CA CYS A 11 -12.67 -21.59 56.32
C CYS A 11 -11.72 -20.40 56.40
N MET A 12 -11.68 -19.74 57.56
CA MET A 12 -10.70 -18.69 57.88
C MET A 12 -9.37 -19.32 58.31
N GLY A 13 -8.26 -18.62 58.05
CA GLY A 13 -6.95 -18.91 58.64
C GLY A 13 -6.23 -17.59 58.89
N VAL A 14 -6.12 -17.19 60.16
CA VAL A 14 -5.49 -15.93 60.60
C VAL A 14 -4.18 -16.25 61.30
N ALA A 15 -3.09 -15.55 60.95
CA ALA A 15 -1.89 -15.46 61.77
C ALA A 15 -1.15 -14.14 61.53
N SER A 16 -1.18 -13.24 62.53
CA SER A 16 -0.18 -12.18 62.72
C SER A 16 1.14 -12.82 63.22
N ILE A 17 2.30 -12.16 63.44
CA ILE A 17 2.59 -10.91 64.17
C ILE A 17 4.04 -10.41 63.87
N ALA A 18 4.30 -9.11 64.10
CA ALA A 18 5.60 -8.41 64.35
C ALA A 18 6.66 -8.38 63.21
N ALA A 19 7.17 -7.23 62.74
CA ALA A 19 7.87 -6.09 63.38
C ALA A 19 9.33 -6.41 63.80
N CYS A 20 10.34 -5.58 63.56
CA CYS A 20 10.40 -4.21 62.98
C CYS A 20 11.02 -4.23 61.54
N ASP A 21 11.85 -3.34 60.98
CA ASP A 21 12.51 -2.08 61.43
C ASP A 21 12.90 -1.16 60.23
N ASP A 22 13.57 -0.03 60.50
CA ASP A 22 13.89 1.08 59.58
C ASP A 22 14.99 0.79 58.53
N HIS A 23 14.82 1.27 57.27
CA HIS A 23 15.83 2.08 56.56
C HIS A 23 15.33 2.65 55.21
N ARG A 24 15.64 3.93 54.96
CA ARG A 24 15.32 4.67 53.73
C ARG A 24 16.12 4.20 52.52
N ALA A 25 15.44 4.00 51.39
CA ALA A 25 15.96 4.39 50.07
C ALA A 25 14.79 4.70 49.12
N ALA A 26 14.65 5.96 48.71
CA ALA A 26 13.77 6.31 47.59
C ALA A 26 14.52 6.05 46.28
N GLN A 27 13.96 5.20 45.41
CA GLN A 27 14.30 5.20 43.99
C GLN A 27 13.03 5.38 43.16
N ASP A 28 12.85 6.60 42.68
CA ASP A 28 11.93 6.93 41.60
C ASP A 28 12.41 6.19 40.34
N ALA A 29 11.65 5.19 39.92
CA ALA A 29 11.91 4.41 38.71
C ALA A 29 10.58 4.16 37.99
N ARG A 30 9.96 5.25 37.52
CA ARG A 30 8.90 5.19 36.52
C ARG A 30 9.44 4.43 35.30
N HIS A 31 9.11 3.14 35.20
CA HIS A 31 9.14 2.44 33.92
C HIS A 31 8.01 3.00 33.04
N ALA A 32 8.23 4.20 32.51
CA ALA A 32 7.56 4.58 31.28
C ALA A 32 7.96 3.54 30.23
N PRO A 33 7.02 2.91 29.51
CA PRO A 33 7.39 2.13 28.34
C PRO A 33 8.15 3.07 27.41
N ALA A 34 9.34 2.65 26.97
CA ALA A 34 10.07 3.39 25.97
C ALA A 34 9.16 3.51 24.75
N ALA A 35 8.71 4.73 24.47
CA ALA A 35 8.01 5.01 23.23
C ALA A 35 9.01 4.69 22.12
N SER A 36 8.80 3.59 21.40
CA SER A 36 9.50 3.31 20.15
C SER A 36 9.29 4.54 19.28
N ALA A 37 10.34 5.35 19.15
CA ALA A 37 10.33 6.52 18.30
C ALA A 37 10.19 6.00 16.88
N ASN A 38 8.95 5.93 16.41
CA ASN A 38 8.61 5.55 15.06
C ASN A 38 8.95 6.75 14.16
N THR A 39 10.27 6.99 14.02
CA THR A 39 10.84 8.05 13.21
C THR A 39 10.28 7.88 11.81
N ALA A 40 9.39 8.80 11.42
CA ALA A 40 8.83 8.79 10.09
C ALA A 40 9.98 8.74 9.07
N PRO A 41 9.90 7.90 8.02
CA PRO A 41 10.97 7.77 7.06
C PRO A 41 11.26 9.14 6.44
N THR A 42 12.47 9.63 6.64
CA THR A 42 12.93 10.97 6.22
C THR A 42 13.36 11.04 4.75
N HIS A 43 13.29 9.92 4.04
CA HIS A 43 13.51 9.84 2.60
C HIS A 43 12.22 10.19 1.86
N SER A 44 12.27 11.12 0.90
CA SER A 44 11.24 11.28 -0.12
C SER A 44 11.75 10.72 -1.44
N PHE A 45 10.84 10.27 -2.30
CA PHE A 45 11.16 9.81 -3.65
C PHE A 45 10.42 10.63 -4.70
N VAL A 46 10.97 10.66 -5.91
CA VAL A 46 10.39 11.34 -7.07
C VAL A 46 9.84 10.29 -8.02
N VAL A 47 8.54 10.38 -8.35
CA VAL A 47 7.99 9.68 -9.51
C VAL A 47 8.29 10.52 -10.74
N GLY A 48 8.87 9.90 -11.76
CA GLY A 48 9.21 10.51 -13.04
C GLY A 48 8.28 10.08 -14.16
N THR A 49 8.35 10.79 -15.28
CA THR A 49 7.68 10.42 -16.53
C THR A 49 8.53 9.39 -17.30
N LEU A 50 7.86 8.40 -17.88
CA LEU A 50 8.43 7.42 -18.78
C LEU A 50 8.91 8.09 -20.08
N ALA A 51 9.99 7.54 -20.64
CA ALA A 51 10.43 7.85 -21.98
C ALA A 51 9.55 7.12 -23.01
N GLU A 52 9.50 7.63 -24.24
CA GLU A 52 8.64 7.13 -25.33
C GLU A 52 8.71 5.60 -25.53
N ASN A 53 9.91 5.01 -25.36
CA ASN A 53 10.21 3.59 -25.62
C ASN A 53 10.31 2.74 -24.33
N ASP A 54 9.91 3.26 -23.17
CA ASP A 54 9.96 2.52 -21.91
C ASP A 54 8.81 1.49 -21.84
N GLY A 55 9.17 0.21 -21.78
CA GLY A 55 8.23 -0.91 -21.66
C GLY A 55 7.80 -1.57 -22.97
N ASP A 56 7.95 -0.89 -24.11
CA ASP A 56 7.47 -1.29 -25.45
C ASP A 56 7.83 -2.70 -25.95
N LYS A 57 8.84 -3.36 -25.35
CA LYS A 57 9.24 -4.74 -25.69
C LYS A 57 8.46 -5.81 -24.92
N GLU A 58 7.86 -5.44 -23.80
CA GLU A 58 7.20 -6.34 -22.85
C GLU A 58 5.70 -6.05 -22.67
N LEU A 59 5.26 -4.82 -22.93
CA LEU A 59 3.84 -4.47 -23.05
C LEU A 59 3.29 -5.10 -24.35
N GLN A 60 2.19 -5.86 -24.28
CA GLN A 60 1.69 -6.67 -25.40
C GLN A 60 0.17 -6.77 -25.40
N GLY A 61 -0.47 -6.45 -26.53
CA GLY A 61 -1.92 -6.34 -26.62
C GLY A 61 -2.42 -5.04 -25.97
N CYS A 62 -3.56 -5.10 -25.29
CA CYS A 62 -4.13 -3.92 -24.63
C CYS A 62 -3.13 -3.30 -23.65
N THR A 63 -2.86 -2.01 -23.84
CA THR A 63 -1.88 -1.26 -23.03
C THR A 63 -2.55 -0.05 -22.42
N THR A 64 -2.44 0.07 -21.10
CA THR A 64 -2.87 1.23 -20.32
C THR A 64 -1.72 2.22 -20.19
N SER A 65 -2.02 3.49 -20.43
CA SER A 65 -1.09 4.61 -20.22
C SER A 65 -1.76 5.67 -19.36
N LEU A 66 -1.10 6.05 -18.25
CA LEU A 66 -1.64 6.97 -17.24
C LEU A 66 -0.65 8.10 -16.94
N VAL A 67 -1.15 9.33 -16.86
CA VAL A 67 -0.39 10.55 -16.55
C VAL A 67 -0.89 11.23 -15.27
N GLU A 68 0.02 11.79 -14.46
CA GLU A 68 -0.35 12.60 -13.28
C GLU A 68 -1.16 13.84 -13.71
N ILE A 69 -2.36 14.00 -13.14
CA ILE A 69 -3.24 15.15 -13.44
C ILE A 69 -2.55 16.44 -13.02
N GLY A 70 -2.47 17.40 -13.95
CA GLY A 70 -1.75 18.65 -13.75
C GLY A 70 -0.27 18.61 -14.18
N ALA A 71 0.22 17.47 -14.68
CA ALA A 71 1.42 17.45 -15.50
C ALA A 71 1.24 18.33 -16.75
N GLY A 72 2.35 18.84 -17.30
CA GLY A 72 2.30 19.67 -18.51
C GLY A 72 1.81 18.87 -19.73
N ALA A 73 1.20 19.54 -20.71
CA ALA A 73 0.60 18.93 -21.92
C ALA A 73 1.60 18.22 -22.87
N SER A 74 2.85 18.05 -22.47
CA SER A 74 3.89 17.28 -23.17
C SER A 74 4.69 16.38 -22.22
N ALA A 75 4.13 16.11 -21.02
CA ALA A 75 4.65 15.10 -20.11
C ALA A 75 4.41 13.71 -20.71
N GLY A 76 5.43 12.85 -20.63
CA GLY A 76 5.25 11.41 -20.88
C GLY A 76 4.43 10.76 -19.77
N ASP A 77 4.01 9.53 -20.01
CA ASP A 77 3.20 8.75 -19.08
C ASP A 77 3.90 8.59 -17.73
N THR A 78 3.15 8.62 -16.63
CA THR A 78 3.64 8.36 -15.28
C THR A 78 3.71 6.86 -15.00
N PHE A 79 2.79 6.09 -15.58
CA PHE A 79 2.72 4.64 -15.50
C PHE A 79 2.21 4.08 -16.82
N ARG A 80 2.81 2.96 -17.26
CA ARG A 80 2.30 2.14 -18.35
C ARG A 80 2.18 0.71 -17.87
N GLU A 81 1.10 0.04 -18.24
CA GLU A 81 0.92 -1.37 -17.93
C GLU A 81 0.20 -2.11 -19.05
N SER A 82 0.38 -3.42 -19.06
CA SER A 82 -0.32 -4.35 -19.92
C SER A 82 -0.66 -5.57 -19.06
N SER A 83 -1.95 -5.73 -18.76
CA SER A 83 -2.43 -6.74 -17.83
C SER A 83 -3.75 -7.39 -18.26
N SER A 84 -3.98 -8.51 -17.60
CA SER A 84 -5.21 -9.28 -17.57
C SER A 84 -5.56 -9.57 -16.10
N ALA A 85 -6.67 -10.25 -15.85
CA ALA A 85 -7.05 -10.66 -14.49
C ALA A 85 -6.06 -11.62 -13.78
N THR A 86 -5.07 -12.20 -14.49
CA THR A 86 -4.17 -13.23 -13.94
C THR A 86 -2.67 -12.99 -14.17
N GLU A 87 -2.31 -12.09 -15.07
CA GLU A 87 -0.92 -11.76 -15.39
C GLU A 87 -0.83 -10.33 -15.91
N GLY A 88 0.29 -9.65 -15.65
CA GLY A 88 0.50 -8.30 -16.15
C GLY A 88 1.88 -7.75 -15.81
N VAL A 89 2.33 -6.77 -16.60
CA VAL A 89 3.61 -6.08 -16.45
C VAL A 89 3.35 -4.57 -16.42
N GLY A 90 3.91 -3.90 -15.42
CA GLY A 90 3.87 -2.45 -15.28
C GLY A 90 5.25 -1.83 -15.35
N PHE A 91 5.33 -0.56 -15.75
CA PHE A 91 6.57 0.23 -15.80
C PHE A 91 6.35 1.60 -15.18
N ILE A 92 7.27 1.99 -14.30
CA ILE A 92 7.27 3.29 -13.61
C ILE A 92 8.71 3.81 -13.49
N ARG A 93 8.90 5.13 -13.43
CA ARG A 93 10.18 5.72 -13.03
C ARG A 93 10.14 6.24 -11.61
N VAL A 94 11.07 5.78 -10.77
CA VAL A 94 11.27 6.26 -9.40
C VAL A 94 12.72 6.67 -9.21
N ASP A 95 12.95 7.88 -8.72
CA ASP A 95 14.27 8.51 -8.55
C ASP A 95 15.14 8.47 -9.84
N GLY A 96 14.47 8.45 -11.01
CA GLY A 96 15.07 8.39 -12.35
C GLY A 96 15.29 6.97 -12.90
N GLU A 97 15.26 5.94 -12.05
CA GLU A 97 15.39 4.53 -12.44
C GLU A 97 14.09 4.02 -13.07
N LEU A 98 14.17 3.34 -14.22
CA LEU A 98 13.03 2.61 -14.79
C LEU A 98 12.89 1.29 -14.06
N ILE A 99 11.76 1.08 -13.39
CA ILE A 99 11.47 -0.13 -12.63
C ILE A 99 10.32 -0.87 -13.30
N ARG A 100 10.58 -2.14 -13.59
CA ARG A 100 9.60 -3.11 -14.07
C ARG A 100 8.89 -3.75 -12.88
N LEU A 101 7.57 -3.76 -12.93
CA LEU A 101 6.70 -4.39 -11.94
C LEU A 101 5.98 -5.59 -12.54
N THR A 102 5.52 -6.50 -11.69
CA THR A 102 4.67 -7.64 -12.05
C THR A 102 3.36 -7.53 -11.29
N LEU A 103 2.24 -7.82 -11.96
CA LEU A 103 0.92 -7.89 -11.33
C LEU A 103 0.91 -9.01 -10.26
N VAL A 104 0.55 -8.67 -9.03
CA VAL A 104 0.43 -9.61 -7.90
C VAL A 104 -1.02 -9.78 -7.44
N HIS A 105 -1.90 -8.82 -7.70
CA HIS A 105 -3.33 -8.91 -7.42
C HIS A 105 -4.15 -8.05 -8.40
N ALA A 106 -5.35 -8.51 -8.73
CA ALA A 106 -6.31 -7.78 -9.54
C ALA A 106 -7.74 -8.00 -8.98
N GLU A 107 -8.48 -6.92 -8.82
CA GLU A 107 -9.88 -6.91 -8.39
C GLU A 107 -10.71 -6.05 -9.35
N SER A 108 -11.62 -6.67 -10.09
CA SER A 108 -12.56 -5.96 -10.97
C SER A 108 -13.76 -5.45 -10.17
N GLN A 109 -14.12 -4.19 -10.37
CA GLN A 109 -15.29 -3.54 -9.79
C GLN A 109 -16.34 -3.27 -10.88
N ALA A 110 -17.52 -2.79 -10.51
CA ALA A 110 -18.62 -2.56 -11.46
C ALA A 110 -18.34 -1.44 -12.49
N ASP A 111 -17.46 -0.50 -12.16
CA ASP A 111 -17.13 0.69 -12.98
C ASP A 111 -15.61 0.93 -13.11
N GLY A 112 -14.77 -0.07 -12.79
CA GLY A 112 -13.33 0.11 -12.72
C GLY A 112 -12.56 -1.15 -12.29
N VAL A 113 -11.27 -0.97 -12.01
CA VAL A 113 -10.37 -2.04 -11.56
C VAL A 113 -9.40 -1.51 -10.51
N THR A 114 -9.06 -2.38 -9.56
CA THR A 114 -7.91 -2.20 -8.67
C THR A 114 -6.84 -3.22 -9.07
N LEU A 115 -5.67 -2.75 -9.48
CA LEU A 115 -4.51 -3.58 -9.83
C LEU A 115 -3.37 -3.31 -8.84
N ASP A 116 -2.67 -4.37 -8.46
CA ASP A 116 -1.57 -4.31 -7.51
C ASP A 116 -0.32 -4.88 -8.17
N PHE A 117 0.73 -4.06 -8.27
CA PHE A 117 1.97 -4.39 -8.94
C PHE A 117 3.15 -4.27 -7.98
N GLU A 118 4.06 -5.25 -7.97
CA GLU A 118 5.29 -5.22 -7.18
C GLU A 118 6.54 -5.44 -8.03
N ASP A 119 7.65 -4.83 -7.64
CA ASP A 119 8.96 -5.13 -8.23
C ASP A 119 9.53 -6.44 -7.66
N ALA A 120 10.50 -7.02 -8.37
CA ALA A 120 11.11 -8.30 -7.99
C ALA A 120 11.86 -8.31 -6.64
N THR A 121 12.13 -7.13 -6.05
CA THR A 121 12.76 -6.99 -4.72
C THR A 121 11.77 -6.66 -3.60
N HIS A 122 10.49 -6.47 -3.91
CA HIS A 122 9.45 -6.00 -2.98
C HIS A 122 9.83 -4.69 -2.25
N THR A 123 10.61 -3.83 -2.90
CA THR A 123 10.95 -2.49 -2.40
C THR A 123 10.05 -1.41 -3.00
N LEU A 124 9.39 -1.70 -4.12
CA LEU A 124 8.40 -0.85 -4.79
C LEU A 124 7.10 -1.63 -5.03
N ARG A 125 6.00 -1.02 -4.60
CA ARG A 125 4.63 -1.46 -4.88
C ARG A 125 3.82 -0.31 -5.47
N VAL A 126 3.01 -0.58 -6.49
CA VAL A 126 2.07 0.38 -7.10
C VAL A 126 0.68 -0.24 -7.07
N VAL A 127 -0.23 0.39 -6.33
CA VAL A 127 -1.65 0.08 -6.39
C VAL A 127 -2.30 1.09 -7.33
N GLU A 128 -2.80 0.62 -8.46
CA GLU A 128 -3.65 1.36 -9.37
C GLU A 128 -5.11 1.16 -8.98
N GLU A 129 -5.87 2.25 -8.87
CA GLU A 129 -7.33 2.22 -8.70
C GLU A 129 -7.92 3.19 -9.73
N VAL A 130 -8.52 2.66 -10.79
CA VAL A 130 -9.04 3.44 -11.93
C VAL A 130 -10.47 3.06 -12.28
N LYS A 131 -11.21 4.04 -12.79
CA LYS A 131 -12.56 3.89 -13.32
C LYS A 131 -12.58 4.07 -14.83
N ALA A 132 -13.40 3.27 -15.50
CA ALA A 132 -13.65 3.38 -16.93
C ALA A 132 -14.51 4.62 -17.22
N GLY A 133 -14.09 5.41 -18.22
CA GLY A 133 -14.80 6.55 -18.77
C GLY A 133 -15.47 6.21 -20.09
N GLU A 134 -15.41 7.15 -21.04
CA GLU A 134 -15.93 6.94 -22.40
C GLU A 134 -15.03 6.01 -23.22
N THR A 135 -15.65 5.12 -23.99
CA THR A 135 -14.98 4.26 -24.98
C THR A 135 -15.11 4.88 -26.37
N ASN A 136 -13.99 4.93 -27.11
CA ASN A 136 -13.93 5.36 -28.50
C ASN A 136 -13.69 4.15 -29.41
N GLU A 137 -14.79 3.63 -29.96
CA GLU A 137 -14.81 2.49 -30.89
C GLU A 137 -13.94 2.68 -32.14
N ASN A 138 -13.61 3.93 -32.53
CA ASN A 138 -12.76 4.18 -33.71
C ASN A 138 -11.27 3.94 -33.45
N SER A 139 -10.85 3.85 -32.19
CA SER A 139 -9.47 3.65 -31.76
C SER A 139 -9.33 2.55 -30.70
N ASP A 140 -10.36 1.69 -30.56
CA ASP A 140 -10.50 0.61 -29.58
C ASP A 140 -9.91 0.97 -28.19
N SER A 141 -10.29 2.16 -27.71
CA SER A 141 -9.67 2.78 -26.55
C SER A 141 -10.70 3.26 -25.54
N THR A 142 -10.48 2.98 -24.25
CA THR A 142 -11.33 3.44 -23.16
C THR A 142 -10.57 4.40 -22.26
N ALA A 143 -11.16 5.58 -22.01
CA ALA A 143 -10.59 6.57 -21.10
C ALA A 143 -10.57 6.04 -19.66
N LEU A 144 -9.54 6.39 -18.89
CA LEU A 144 -9.38 6.01 -17.50
C LEU A 144 -9.15 7.25 -16.63
N SER A 145 -9.68 7.22 -15.40
CA SER A 145 -9.37 8.21 -14.37
C SER A 145 -9.35 7.58 -12.98
N GLY A 146 -8.44 8.03 -12.11
CA GLY A 146 -8.24 7.34 -10.84
C GLY A 146 -7.04 7.84 -10.04
N SER A 147 -6.36 6.90 -9.40
CA SER A 147 -5.15 7.16 -8.63
C SER A 147 -4.16 6.01 -8.69
N LEU A 148 -2.88 6.37 -8.61
CA LEU A 148 -1.78 5.45 -8.33
C LEU A 148 -1.30 5.70 -6.90
N THR A 149 -1.28 4.68 -6.05
CA THR A 149 -0.62 4.71 -4.74
C THR A 149 0.69 3.96 -4.82
N ILE A 150 1.78 4.73 -4.89
CA ILE A 150 3.15 4.22 -5.00
C ILE A 150 3.74 4.12 -3.59
N THR A 151 4.17 2.93 -3.18
CA THR A 151 4.92 2.71 -1.95
C THR A 151 6.34 2.28 -2.29
N TYR A 152 7.33 3.13 -2.01
CA TYR A 152 8.74 2.86 -2.26
C TYR A 152 9.55 2.92 -0.96
N ARG A 153 10.25 1.83 -0.63
CA ARG A 153 11.12 1.70 0.56
C ARG A 153 10.42 2.12 1.87
N GLY A 154 9.12 1.81 1.99
CA GLY A 154 8.29 2.13 3.15
C GLY A 154 7.68 3.54 3.18
N VAL A 155 7.87 4.33 2.13
CA VAL A 155 7.28 5.67 1.96
C VAL A 155 6.17 5.59 0.92
N ALA A 156 4.99 6.14 1.19
CA ALA A 156 3.87 6.14 0.25
C ALA A 156 3.56 7.54 -0.30
N ARG A 157 3.24 7.63 -1.61
CA ARG A 157 2.69 8.80 -2.28
C ARG A 157 1.53 8.36 -3.19
N THR A 158 0.40 9.06 -3.11
CA THR A 158 -0.72 8.86 -4.03
C THR A 158 -0.75 9.98 -5.06
N LEU A 159 -0.89 9.62 -6.33
CA LEU A 159 -1.07 10.54 -7.47
C LEU A 159 -2.52 10.45 -7.94
N ARG A 160 -3.10 11.57 -8.39
CA ARG A 160 -4.31 11.54 -9.21
C ARG A 160 -3.90 11.39 -10.67
N VAL A 161 -4.52 10.46 -11.39
CA VAL A 161 -4.15 10.14 -12.76
C VAL A 161 -5.34 10.10 -13.70
N GLU A 162 -5.06 10.36 -14.97
CA GLU A 162 -5.96 10.17 -16.11
C GLU A 162 -5.19 9.54 -17.27
N GLY A 163 -5.89 9.03 -18.28
CA GLY A 163 -5.28 8.41 -19.45
C GLY A 163 -6.26 7.45 -20.12
N GLY A 164 -5.79 6.27 -20.51
CA GLY A 164 -6.66 5.24 -21.06
C GLY A 164 -5.94 3.93 -21.39
N THR A 165 -6.75 2.91 -21.66
CA THR A 165 -6.32 1.65 -22.27
C THR A 165 -6.62 1.69 -23.76
N ALA A 166 -5.68 1.26 -24.60
CA ALA A 166 -5.89 1.06 -26.03
C ALA A 166 -5.59 -0.39 -26.42
N CYS A 167 -6.43 -0.96 -27.28
CA CYS A 167 -6.31 -2.28 -27.89
C CYS A 167 -6.20 -2.16 -29.44
#